data_AF-A0A1B8FZU2-F1
#
_entry.id   AF-A0A1B8FZU2-F1
#
_cell.length_a   1.000
_cell.length_b   1.000
_cell.length_c   1.000
_cell.angle_alpha   90.00
_cell.angle_beta   90.00
_cell.angle_gamma   90.00
#
_symmetry.space_group_name_H-M   'P 1'
#
loop_
_entity.id
_entity.type
_entity.pdbx_description
1 polymer ?
#
loop_
_entity_poly.entity_id
_entity_poly.type
_entity_poly.pdbx_seq_one_letter_code
_entity_poly.pdbx_strand_id
1 'polypeptide(L)'
;MKFSVISFVCLASFVAGVHSQNIEPPHSASIISLRYLESFIVKFGEAADAYPGVDYNNMKTFVYNAHELVQALQGGKRIDDRSNNMTRNQTFLLQKPLSGINEKYFLIVGLLAMNKREIIKERSLCETTRKQLTDINTNGQALIKSIWSKSHPDAFRYPRDAGDTLRYILDYAQEEFSKFACEKDCEGDCTISCVQSCDRKCENYTGDVGICRQDCKDNCPID
;
A
#
# COMPACT_ATOMS: atom_id res chain seq x y z
N MET A 1 -17.56 24.93 4.65
CA MET A 1 -17.00 24.29 3.44
C MET A 1 -18.00 23.26 2.95
N LYS A 2 -18.51 23.42 1.72
CA LYS A 2 -19.37 22.42 1.08
C LYS A 2 -18.47 21.27 0.64
N PHE A 3 -18.58 20.11 1.28
CA PHE A 3 -17.88 18.91 0.87
C PHE A 3 -18.42 18.50 -0.50
N SER A 4 -17.58 18.62 -1.53
CA SER A 4 -17.87 18.10 -2.85
C SER A 4 -17.89 16.59 -2.73
N VAL A 5 -19.09 16.02 -2.71
CA VAL A 5 -19.35 14.59 -2.90
C VAL A 5 -18.94 14.30 -4.34
N ILE A 6 -17.66 14.02 -4.58
CA ILE A 6 -17.22 13.54 -5.89
C ILE A 6 -17.86 12.16 -6.08
N SER A 7 -18.75 12.13 -7.06
CA SER A 7 -19.60 11.01 -7.46
C SER A 7 -18.87 9.66 -7.56
N PHE A 8 -19.03 8.85 -6.52
CA PHE A 8 -18.92 7.38 -6.60
C PHE A 8 -19.93 6.76 -7.59
N VAL A 9 -20.85 7.57 -8.13
CA VAL A 9 -21.88 7.17 -9.10
C VAL A 9 -21.27 6.76 -10.45
N CYS A 10 -20.13 7.32 -10.87
CA CYS A 10 -19.56 6.95 -12.18
C CYS A 10 -18.91 5.55 -12.20
N LEU A 11 -18.50 4.99 -11.06
CA LEU A 11 -18.03 3.61 -10.98
C LEU A 11 -19.18 2.59 -10.91
N ALA A 12 -20.36 2.99 -10.43
CA ALA A 12 -21.55 2.13 -10.46
C ALA A 12 -22.12 1.96 -11.88
N SER A 13 -21.92 2.94 -12.76
CA SER A 13 -22.36 2.90 -14.16
C SER A 13 -21.63 1.84 -15.02
N PHE A 14 -20.47 1.34 -14.58
CA PHE A 14 -19.76 0.28 -15.30
C PHE A 14 -20.32 -1.12 -15.05
N VAL A 15 -21.18 -1.32 -14.03
CA VAL A 15 -21.66 -2.65 -13.66
C VAL A 15 -23.03 -2.98 -14.27
N ALA A 16 -23.77 -2.00 -14.79
CA ALA A 16 -25.15 -2.19 -15.23
C ALA A 16 -25.40 -2.14 -16.75
N GLY A 17 -24.37 -1.98 -17.60
CA GLY A 17 -24.62 -1.88 -19.04
C GLY A 17 -23.41 -2.07 -19.93
N VAL A 18 -23.02 -3.33 -20.21
CA VAL A 18 -22.27 -3.66 -21.43
C VAL A 18 -22.72 -5.04 -21.94
N HIS A 19 -23.81 -5.07 -22.70
CA HIS A 19 -24.00 -6.03 -23.80
C HIS A 19 -23.39 -5.41 -25.07
N SER A 20 -22.07 -5.21 -25.10
CA SER A 20 -21.40 -4.73 -26.32
C SER A 20 -20.03 -5.34 -26.47
N GLN A 21 -19.81 -5.85 -27.66
CA GLN A 21 -18.67 -6.60 -28.13
C GLN A 21 -17.46 -5.67 -28.23
N ASN A 22 -16.50 -5.82 -27.31
CA ASN A 22 -15.10 -5.46 -27.55
C ASN A 22 -14.22 -6.41 -26.73
N ILE A 23 -13.29 -7.06 -27.42
CA ILE A 23 -12.43 -8.13 -26.93
C ILE A 23 -11.32 -7.49 -26.08
N GLU A 24 -11.67 -6.92 -24.93
CA GLU A 24 -10.75 -6.81 -23.81
C GLU A 24 -10.80 -8.16 -23.07
N PRO A 25 -9.66 -8.74 -22.66
CA PRO A 25 -9.71 -9.93 -21.83
C PRO A 25 -10.58 -9.60 -20.62
N PRO A 26 -11.53 -10.46 -20.21
CA PRO A 26 -12.50 -10.12 -19.18
C PRO A 26 -11.76 -9.88 -17.87
N HIS A 27 -11.38 -8.64 -17.60
CA HIS A 27 -10.70 -8.28 -16.37
C HIS A 27 -11.70 -8.42 -15.24
N SER A 28 -11.33 -9.16 -14.19
CA SER A 28 -12.18 -9.29 -13.03
C SER A 28 -12.32 -7.95 -12.32
N ALA A 29 -13.39 -7.81 -11.56
CA ALA A 29 -13.63 -6.64 -10.70
C ALA A 29 -12.42 -6.35 -9.78
N SER A 30 -11.74 -7.39 -9.31
CA SER A 30 -10.52 -7.31 -8.52
C SER A 30 -9.36 -6.66 -9.30
N ILE A 31 -9.11 -7.07 -10.55
CA ILE A 31 -8.04 -6.49 -11.39
C ILE A 31 -8.30 -5.00 -11.63
N ILE A 32 -9.54 -4.64 -11.95
CA ILE A 32 -9.94 -3.24 -12.18
C ILE A 32 -9.74 -2.42 -10.90
N SER A 33 -10.17 -2.97 -9.76
CA SER A 33 -10.05 -2.31 -8.45
C SER A 33 -8.58 -2.06 -8.07
N LEU A 34 -7.71 -3.04 -8.27
CA LEU A 34 -6.27 -2.90 -7.97
C LEU A 34 -5.59 -1.87 -8.90
N ARG A 35 -5.93 -1.85 -10.19
CA ARG A 35 -5.41 -0.82 -11.12
C ARG A 35 -5.87 0.59 -10.71
N TYR A 36 -7.12 0.74 -10.29
CA TYR A 36 -7.61 2.01 -9.79
C TYR A 36 -6.88 2.44 -8.51
N LEU A 37 -6.70 1.51 -7.58
CA LEU A 37 -5.98 1.71 -6.31
C LEU A 37 -4.54 2.21 -6.51
N GLU A 38 -3.85 1.70 -7.53
CA GLU A 38 -2.47 2.10 -7.84
C GLU A 38 -2.31 3.63 -7.97
N SER A 39 -3.28 4.31 -8.60
CA SER A 39 -3.26 5.77 -8.74
C SER A 39 -3.34 6.52 -7.41
N PHE A 40 -4.05 5.98 -6.42
CA PHE A 40 -4.16 6.57 -5.08
C PHE A 40 -2.92 6.29 -4.25
N ILE A 41 -2.29 5.12 -4.44
CA ILE A 41 -1.00 4.81 -3.80
C ILE A 41 0.08 5.77 -4.31
N VAL A 42 0.12 6.07 -5.61
CA VAL A 42 1.06 7.05 -6.17
C VAL A 42 0.87 8.42 -5.53
N LYS A 43 -0.37 8.94 -5.51
CA LYS A 43 -0.68 10.24 -4.87
C LYS A 43 -0.35 10.26 -3.37
N PHE A 44 -0.62 9.15 -2.67
CA PHE A 44 -0.25 9.01 -1.27
C PHE A 44 1.28 9.01 -1.09
N GLY A 45 2.03 8.38 -1.99
CA GLY A 45 3.48 8.38 -1.97
C GLY A 45 4.09 9.74 -2.21
N GLU A 46 3.58 10.50 -3.19
CA GLU A 46 3.98 11.90 -3.42
C GLU A 46 3.72 12.76 -2.17
N ALA A 47 2.57 12.55 -1.51
CA ALA A 47 2.24 13.26 -0.28
C ALA A 47 3.12 12.82 0.91
N ALA A 48 3.50 11.55 0.99
CA ALA A 48 4.42 11.02 1.98
C ALA A 48 5.84 11.58 1.80
N ASP A 49 6.28 11.77 0.55
CA ASP A 49 7.57 12.41 0.24
C ASP A 49 7.64 13.87 0.67
N ALA A 50 6.55 14.62 0.49
CA ALA A 50 6.47 15.99 0.98
C ALA A 50 6.30 16.10 2.52
N TYR A 51 6.04 15.01 3.22
CA TYR A 51 5.71 14.96 4.64
C TYR A 51 6.92 14.62 5.53
N PRO A 52 7.09 15.14 6.75
CA PRO A 52 6.47 16.36 7.27
C PRO A 52 7.26 17.59 6.79
N GLY A 53 6.82 18.23 5.72
CA GLY A 53 7.48 19.43 5.21
C GLY A 53 7.23 20.68 6.06
N VAL A 54 8.01 21.73 5.85
CA VAL A 54 7.89 23.02 6.57
C VAL A 54 6.54 23.72 6.35
N ASP A 55 5.87 23.45 5.23
CA ASP A 55 4.53 23.98 4.95
C ASP A 55 3.45 23.11 5.62
N TYR A 56 2.57 23.76 6.39
CA TYR A 56 1.36 23.15 6.97
C TYR A 56 0.48 22.45 5.92
N ASN A 57 0.52 22.90 4.66
CA ASN A 57 -0.17 22.24 3.56
C ASN A 57 0.32 20.81 3.33
N ASN A 58 1.58 20.48 3.61
CA ASN A 58 2.11 19.13 3.40
C ASN A 58 1.44 18.11 4.33
N MET A 59 1.18 18.50 5.59
CA MET A 59 0.44 17.65 6.53
C MET A 59 -1.00 17.42 6.07
N LYS A 60 -1.68 18.49 5.61
CA LYS A 60 -3.04 18.37 5.07
C LYS A 60 -3.09 17.48 3.84
N THR A 61 -2.15 17.64 2.92
CA THR A 61 -2.03 16.84 1.70
C THR A 61 -1.75 15.37 2.03
N PHE A 62 -0.90 15.09 3.02
CA PHE A 62 -0.66 13.72 3.52
C PHE A 62 -1.95 13.07 4.04
N VAL A 63 -2.64 13.74 4.96
CA VAL A 63 -3.90 13.22 5.54
C VAL A 63 -4.99 13.07 4.48
N TYR A 64 -5.11 14.03 3.57
CA TYR A 64 -6.08 13.99 2.48
C TYR A 64 -5.84 12.79 1.56
N ASN A 65 -4.61 12.59 1.08
CA ASN A 65 -4.31 11.49 0.17
C ASN A 65 -4.35 10.12 0.86
N ALA A 66 -4.03 10.05 2.16
CA ALA A 66 -4.27 8.84 2.95
C ALA A 66 -5.77 8.51 3.01
N HIS A 67 -6.63 9.52 3.22
CA HIS A 67 -8.07 9.34 3.24
C HIS A 67 -8.63 8.90 1.87
N GLU A 68 -8.17 9.51 0.78
CA GLU A 68 -8.54 9.11 -0.59
C GLU A 68 -8.12 7.67 -0.88
N LEU A 69 -6.92 7.26 -0.44
CA LEU A 69 -6.47 5.87 -0.54
C LEU A 69 -7.39 4.92 0.26
N VAL A 70 -7.77 5.29 1.47
CA VAL A 70 -8.74 4.52 2.29
C VAL A 70 -10.09 4.40 1.57
N GLN A 71 -10.60 5.48 0.97
CA GLN A 71 -11.85 5.43 0.21
C GLN A 71 -11.72 4.53 -1.03
N ALA A 72 -10.58 4.56 -1.73
CA ALA A 72 -10.32 3.68 -2.86
C ALA A 72 -10.29 2.20 -2.45
N LEU A 73 -9.66 1.88 -1.30
CA LEU A 73 -9.65 0.53 -0.73
C LEU A 73 -11.06 0.04 -0.40
N GLN A 74 -11.86 0.89 0.26
CA GLN A 74 -13.26 0.59 0.57
C GLN A 74 -14.11 0.42 -0.70
N GLY A 75 -13.91 1.27 -1.70
CA GLY A 75 -14.58 1.20 -2.99
C GLY A 75 -14.26 -0.11 -3.71
N GLY A 76 -12.98 -0.46 -3.81
CA GLY A 76 -12.51 -1.72 -4.38
C GLY A 76 -13.12 -2.93 -3.66
N LYS A 77 -13.19 -2.89 -2.32
CA LYS A 77 -13.80 -3.99 -1.55
C LYS A 77 -15.28 -4.15 -1.89
N ARG A 78 -16.06 -3.05 -1.94
CA ARG A 78 -17.49 -3.11 -2.27
C ARG A 78 -17.74 -3.66 -3.68
N ILE A 79 -16.88 -3.29 -4.62
CA ILE A 79 -16.93 -3.79 -6.01
C ILE A 79 -16.65 -5.29 -6.03
N ASP A 80 -15.60 -5.72 -5.34
CA ASP A 80 -15.17 -7.11 -5.29
C ASP A 80 -16.19 -8.02 -4.58
N ASP A 81 -16.73 -7.59 -3.43
CA ASP A 81 -17.78 -8.32 -2.67
C ASP A 81 -18.98 -8.67 -3.57
N ARG A 82 -19.36 -7.74 -4.46
CA ARG A 82 -20.52 -7.86 -5.37
C ARG A 82 -20.21 -8.56 -6.68
N SER A 83 -18.94 -8.89 -6.92
CA SER A 83 -18.51 -9.51 -8.17
C SER A 83 -18.67 -11.03 -8.15
N ASN A 84 -18.65 -11.62 -9.34
CA ASN A 84 -18.59 -13.07 -9.51
C ASN A 84 -17.20 -13.60 -9.16
N ASN A 85 -17.12 -14.91 -8.86
CA ASN A 85 -15.85 -15.58 -8.67
C ASN A 85 -14.99 -15.49 -9.93
N MET A 86 -13.69 -15.31 -9.73
CA MET A 86 -12.69 -15.28 -10.78
C MET A 86 -12.46 -16.68 -11.34
N THR A 87 -12.27 -16.73 -12.66
CA THR A 87 -11.65 -17.88 -13.32
C THR A 87 -10.19 -18.02 -12.89
N ARG A 88 -9.62 -19.22 -13.10
CA ARG A 88 -8.19 -19.48 -12.84
C ARG A 88 -7.26 -18.45 -13.49
N ASN A 89 -7.54 -18.12 -14.76
CA ASN A 89 -6.75 -17.13 -15.50
C ASN A 89 -6.88 -15.72 -14.91
N GLN A 90 -8.08 -15.30 -14.52
CA GLN A 90 -8.28 -13.99 -13.88
C GLN A 90 -7.54 -13.90 -12.55
N THR A 91 -7.56 -14.95 -11.73
CA THR A 91 -6.78 -14.99 -10.48
C THR A 91 -5.28 -14.91 -10.75
N PHE A 92 -4.77 -15.61 -11.77
CA PHE A 92 -3.36 -15.52 -12.16
C PHE A 92 -2.96 -14.08 -12.55
N LEU A 93 -3.84 -13.37 -13.27
CA LEU A 93 -3.60 -11.99 -13.69
C LEU A 93 -3.56 -10.97 -12.54
N LEU A 94 -3.88 -11.36 -11.30
CA LEU A 94 -3.71 -10.51 -10.12
C LEU A 94 -2.24 -10.29 -9.73
N GLN A 95 -1.34 -11.19 -10.15
CA GLN A 95 0.07 -11.12 -9.76
C GLN A 95 0.68 -9.75 -10.08
N LYS A 96 0.57 -9.30 -11.34
CA LYS A 96 1.17 -8.04 -11.79
C LYS A 96 0.65 -6.82 -11.00
N PRO A 97 -0.67 -6.57 -10.90
CA PRO A 97 -1.16 -5.42 -10.14
C PRO A 97 -0.83 -5.51 -8.64
N LEU A 98 -0.87 -6.71 -8.03
CA LEU A 98 -0.46 -6.88 -6.63
C LEU A 98 1.02 -6.56 -6.43
N SER A 99 1.92 -7.08 -7.27
CA SER A 99 3.35 -6.76 -7.20
C SER A 99 3.62 -5.26 -7.38
N GLY A 100 2.93 -4.61 -8.32
CA GLY A 100 3.07 -3.16 -8.54
C GLY A 100 2.58 -2.31 -7.37
N ILE A 101 1.55 -2.77 -6.66
CA ILE A 101 1.07 -2.16 -5.40
C ILE A 101 2.07 -2.40 -4.28
N ASN A 102 2.57 -3.62 -4.12
CA ASN A 102 3.54 -3.99 -3.09
C ASN A 102 4.78 -3.12 -3.16
N GLU A 103 5.37 -3.00 -4.36
CA GLU A 103 6.57 -2.21 -4.58
C GLU A 103 6.36 -0.75 -4.15
N LYS A 104 5.29 -0.12 -4.64
CA LYS A 104 5.01 1.29 -4.33
C LYS A 104 4.72 1.49 -2.86
N TYR A 105 3.87 0.66 -2.26
CA TYR A 105 3.51 0.82 -0.86
C TYR A 105 4.71 0.51 0.06
N PHE A 106 5.55 -0.47 -0.29
CA PHE A 106 6.80 -0.73 0.42
C PHE A 106 7.72 0.48 0.41
N LEU A 107 7.89 1.15 -0.73
CA LEU A 107 8.71 2.36 -0.84
C LEU A 107 8.17 3.49 0.05
N ILE A 108 6.86 3.68 0.10
CA ILE A 108 6.21 4.68 0.95
C ILE A 108 6.47 4.39 2.43
N VAL A 109 6.31 3.13 2.84
CA VAL A 109 6.52 2.72 4.24
C VAL A 109 8.00 2.86 4.62
N GLY A 110 8.93 2.46 3.75
CA GLY A 110 10.36 2.66 3.96
C GLY A 110 10.73 4.13 4.10
N LEU A 111 10.23 4.98 3.21
CA LEU A 111 10.42 6.42 3.26
C LEU A 111 9.92 7.04 4.58
N LEU A 112 8.72 6.66 5.04
CA LEU A 112 8.19 7.14 6.31
C LEU A 112 9.02 6.63 7.49
N ALA A 113 9.23 5.31 7.56
CA ALA A 113 9.84 4.63 8.70
C ALA A 113 11.33 4.93 8.87
N MET A 114 12.08 4.98 7.77
CA MET A 114 13.55 5.09 7.80
C MET A 114 14.00 6.54 7.63
N ASN A 115 13.37 7.32 6.76
CA ASN A 115 13.91 8.63 6.38
C ASN A 115 13.20 9.80 7.08
N LYS A 116 11.97 9.59 7.55
CA LYS A 116 11.12 10.68 8.05
C LYS A 116 10.70 10.52 9.50
N ARG A 117 10.96 9.37 10.13
CA ARG A 117 10.53 9.06 11.50
C ARG A 117 10.96 10.12 12.50
N GLU A 118 12.22 10.53 12.47
CA GLU A 118 12.74 11.52 13.42
C GLU A 118 12.01 12.85 13.31
N ILE A 119 11.87 13.38 12.10
CA ILE A 119 11.15 14.65 11.87
C ILE A 119 9.66 14.51 12.22
N ILE A 120 9.04 13.35 11.95
CA ILE A 120 7.66 13.05 12.36
C ILE A 120 7.54 13.11 13.89
N LYS A 121 8.52 12.55 14.61
CA LYS A 121 8.58 12.55 16.07
C LYS A 121 8.80 13.96 16.62
N GLU A 122 9.83 14.67 16.16
CA GLU A 122 10.15 16.05 16.57
C GLU A 122 8.96 16.99 16.41
N ARG A 123 8.15 16.78 15.36
CA ARG A 123 6.95 17.57 15.09
C ARG A 123 5.69 17.05 15.77
N SER A 124 5.80 16.06 16.65
CA SER A 124 4.67 15.45 17.38
C SER A 124 3.57 14.90 16.45
N LEU A 125 3.97 14.34 15.30
CA LEU A 125 3.05 13.86 14.27
C LEU A 125 2.83 12.35 14.29
N CYS A 126 3.51 11.61 15.16
CA CYS A 126 3.38 10.15 15.32
C CYS A 126 1.92 9.68 15.37
N GLU A 127 1.07 10.33 16.17
CA GLU A 127 -0.35 9.96 16.27
C GLU A 127 -1.10 10.09 14.95
N THR A 128 -0.83 11.18 14.21
CA THR A 128 -1.46 11.43 12.92
C THR A 128 -1.02 10.38 11.91
N THR A 129 0.29 10.12 11.81
CA THR A 129 0.86 9.10 10.91
C THR A 129 0.30 7.72 11.24
N ARG A 130 0.33 7.34 12.53
CA ARG A 130 -0.19 6.08 13.05
C ARG A 130 -1.65 5.86 12.66
N LYS A 131 -2.48 6.88 12.86
CA LYS A 131 -3.90 6.81 12.50
C LYS A 131 -4.09 6.56 10.99
N GLN A 132 -3.40 7.31 10.14
CA GLN A 132 -3.51 7.12 8.68
C GLN A 132 -3.07 5.72 8.25
N LEU A 133 -1.94 5.23 8.76
CA LEU A 133 -1.43 3.89 8.43
C LEU A 133 -2.32 2.78 8.99
N THR A 134 -2.94 2.97 10.16
CA THR A 134 -3.92 2.02 10.73
C THR A 134 -5.18 1.93 9.87
N ASP A 135 -5.70 3.07 9.42
CA ASP A 135 -6.87 3.11 8.55
C ASP A 135 -6.56 2.45 7.20
N ILE A 136 -5.37 2.70 6.62
CA ILE A 136 -4.92 2.04 5.39
C ILE A 136 -4.76 0.53 5.61
N ASN A 137 -4.10 0.07 6.69
CA ASN A 137 -3.95 -1.35 6.99
C ASN A 137 -5.33 -2.05 7.09
N THR A 138 -6.21 -1.50 7.92
CA THR A 138 -7.55 -2.07 8.15
C THR A 138 -8.32 -2.27 6.85
N ASN A 139 -8.33 -1.25 5.98
CA ASN A 139 -9.07 -1.32 4.72
C ASN A 139 -8.32 -2.13 3.65
N GLY A 140 -6.98 -2.14 3.67
CA GLY A 140 -6.13 -2.96 2.82
C GLY A 140 -6.33 -4.45 3.05
N GLN A 141 -6.27 -4.89 4.32
CA GLN A 141 -6.54 -6.28 4.72
C GLN A 141 -7.96 -6.70 4.34
N ALA A 142 -8.94 -5.82 4.51
CA ALA A 142 -10.33 -6.10 4.14
C ALA A 142 -10.51 -6.28 2.63
N LEU A 143 -9.85 -5.47 1.80
CA LEU A 143 -9.82 -5.63 0.34
C LEU A 143 -9.15 -6.94 -0.06
N ILE A 144 -7.96 -7.24 0.48
CA ILE A 144 -7.22 -8.48 0.14
C ILE A 144 -8.05 -9.71 0.49
N LYS A 145 -8.70 -9.72 1.65
CA LYS A 145 -9.61 -10.80 2.05
C LYS A 145 -10.79 -10.96 1.08
N SER A 146 -11.36 -9.86 0.60
CA SER A 146 -12.41 -9.89 -0.43
C SER A 146 -11.90 -10.55 -1.70
N ILE A 147 -10.76 -10.08 -2.23
CA ILE A 147 -10.17 -10.60 -3.47
C ILE A 147 -9.93 -12.10 -3.36
N TRP A 148 -9.42 -12.57 -2.23
CA TRP A 148 -9.20 -13.99 -1.94
C TRP A 148 -10.46 -14.82 -1.81
N SER A 149 -11.56 -14.24 -1.34
CA SER A 149 -12.87 -14.92 -1.35
C SER A 149 -13.41 -15.15 -2.76
N LYS A 150 -12.97 -14.35 -3.74
CA LYS A 150 -13.37 -14.45 -5.16
C LYS A 150 -12.35 -15.22 -6.01
N SER A 151 -11.17 -15.54 -5.49
CA SER A 151 -10.11 -16.21 -6.25
C SER A 151 -10.39 -17.69 -6.51
N HIS A 152 -9.94 -18.16 -7.67
CA HIS A 152 -9.98 -19.57 -8.03
C HIS A 152 -8.97 -20.37 -7.20
N PRO A 153 -9.36 -21.53 -6.65
CA PRO A 153 -8.50 -22.29 -5.75
C PRO A 153 -7.21 -22.80 -6.40
N ASP A 154 -7.24 -23.18 -7.67
CA ASP A 154 -6.07 -23.78 -8.34
C ASP A 154 -5.07 -22.76 -8.94
N ALA A 155 -5.24 -21.47 -8.63
CA ALA A 155 -4.39 -20.38 -9.14
C ALA A 155 -3.46 -19.78 -8.07
N PHE A 156 -3.32 -20.42 -6.90
CA PHE A 156 -2.89 -19.70 -5.71
C PHE A 156 -1.42 -19.32 -5.59
N ARG A 157 -0.43 -20.07 -6.11
CA ARG A 157 0.97 -19.87 -5.67
C ARG A 157 1.47 -18.41 -5.78
N TYR A 158 1.57 -17.87 -6.99
CA TYR A 158 2.15 -16.54 -7.17
C TYR A 158 1.26 -15.36 -6.73
N PRO A 159 -0.06 -15.34 -7.05
CA PRO A 159 -0.94 -14.27 -6.57
C PRO A 159 -1.02 -14.24 -5.04
N ARG A 160 -1.07 -15.40 -4.38
CA ARG A 160 -1.12 -15.48 -2.91
C ARG A 160 0.15 -14.91 -2.30
N ASP A 161 1.34 -15.30 -2.79
CA ASP A 161 2.61 -14.76 -2.31
C ASP A 161 2.63 -13.23 -2.42
N ALA A 162 2.11 -12.67 -3.53
CA ALA A 162 2.01 -11.22 -3.71
C ALA A 162 1.03 -10.57 -2.72
N GLY A 163 -0.17 -11.13 -2.49
CA GLY A 163 -1.09 -10.54 -1.51
C GLY A 163 -0.67 -10.75 -0.06
N ASP A 164 0.00 -11.86 0.27
CA ASP A 164 0.59 -12.07 1.60
C ASP A 164 1.76 -11.10 1.84
N THR A 165 2.55 -10.80 0.81
CA THR A 165 3.54 -9.71 0.84
C THR A 165 2.86 -8.36 1.13
N LEU A 166 1.73 -8.05 0.48
CA LEU A 166 1.00 -6.80 0.75
C LEU A 166 0.53 -6.73 2.20
N ARG A 167 -0.06 -7.82 2.71
CA ARG A 167 -0.51 -7.92 4.12
C ARG A 167 0.65 -7.67 5.08
N TYR A 168 1.79 -8.31 4.83
CA TYR A 168 3.00 -8.09 5.61
C TYR A 168 3.43 -6.61 5.61
N ILE A 169 3.45 -5.95 4.45
CA ILE A 169 3.85 -4.53 4.36
C ILE A 169 2.86 -3.64 5.13
N LEU A 170 1.55 -3.92 5.05
CA LEU A 170 0.53 -3.17 5.79
C LEU A 170 0.68 -3.34 7.31
N ASP A 171 0.95 -4.56 7.77
CA ASP A 171 1.18 -4.85 9.18
C ASP A 171 2.47 -4.21 9.69
N TYR A 172 3.56 -4.31 8.91
CA TYR A 172 4.84 -3.65 9.17
C TYR A 172 4.68 -2.12 9.30
N ALA A 173 3.94 -1.49 8.38
CA ALA A 173 3.69 -0.05 8.43
C ALA A 173 3.00 0.39 9.73
N GLN A 174 2.03 -0.40 10.20
CA GLN A 174 1.33 -0.12 11.46
C GLN A 174 2.23 -0.35 12.68
N GLU A 175 3.07 -1.39 12.66
CA GLU A 175 3.98 -1.71 13.75
C GLU A 175 5.06 -0.63 13.94
N GLU A 176 5.70 -0.22 12.85
CA GLU A 176 6.75 0.80 12.82
C GLU A 176 6.26 2.17 13.28
N PHE A 177 4.96 2.45 13.14
CA PHE A 177 4.32 3.67 13.63
C PHE A 177 3.39 3.42 14.81
N SER A 178 3.53 2.29 15.51
CA SER A 178 2.84 2.08 16.78
C SER A 178 3.24 3.16 17.79
N LYS A 179 2.41 3.37 18.82
CA LYS A 179 2.68 4.39 19.85
C LYS A 179 4.09 4.24 20.42
N PHE A 180 4.50 3.00 20.70
CA PHE A 180 5.81 2.71 21.25
C PHE A 180 6.93 2.85 20.21
N ALA A 181 6.76 2.35 18.99
CA ALA A 181 7.82 2.37 17.99
C ALA A 181 8.11 3.76 17.44
N CYS A 182 7.09 4.60 17.23
CA CYS A 182 7.28 5.94 16.67
C CYS A 182 7.93 6.91 17.66
N GLU A 183 7.61 6.78 18.95
CA GLU A 183 8.11 7.66 20.02
C GLU A 183 9.43 7.16 20.63
N LYS A 184 9.89 5.95 20.29
CA LYS A 184 11.19 5.44 20.72
C LYS A 184 12.31 6.32 20.16
N ASP A 185 13.31 6.65 20.97
CA ASP A 185 14.52 7.34 20.50
C ASP A 185 15.32 6.39 19.60
N CYS A 186 15.78 6.91 18.46
CA CYS A 186 16.52 6.17 17.44
C CYS A 186 18.02 6.07 17.75
N GLU A 187 18.47 6.09 19.02
CA GLU A 187 19.90 5.87 19.32
C GLU A 187 20.28 4.41 18.99
N GLY A 188 20.93 4.18 17.83
CA GLY A 188 21.48 2.90 17.40
C GLY A 188 20.49 1.83 16.91
N ASP A 189 19.26 1.81 17.43
CA ASP A 189 18.28 0.76 17.11
C ASP A 189 17.68 0.88 15.69
N CYS A 190 17.61 2.10 15.15
CA CYS A 190 17.04 2.35 13.81
C CYS A 190 18.02 1.91 12.70
N THR A 191 19.32 2.14 12.91
CA THR A 191 20.40 1.60 12.05
C THR A 191 20.39 0.08 12.05
N ILE A 192 20.28 -0.56 13.24
CA ILE A 192 20.25 -2.02 13.37
C ILE A 192 18.99 -2.61 12.71
N SER A 193 17.82 -2.03 12.96
CA SER A 193 16.56 -2.49 12.35
C SER A 193 16.57 -2.32 10.84
N CYS A 194 17.11 -1.19 10.34
CA CYS A 194 17.29 -0.95 8.91
C CYS A 194 18.23 -1.98 8.27
N VAL A 195 19.39 -2.22 8.86
CA VAL A 195 20.36 -3.23 8.40
C VAL A 195 19.74 -4.63 8.37
N GLN A 196 18.98 -5.02 9.40
CA GLN A 196 18.28 -6.31 9.44
C GLN A 196 17.15 -6.40 8.40
N SER A 197 16.46 -5.30 8.13
CA SER A 197 15.46 -5.23 7.06
C SER A 197 16.13 -5.36 5.68
N CYS A 198 17.27 -4.70 5.47
CA CYS A 198 18.08 -4.81 4.25
C CYS A 198 18.59 -6.24 4.01
N ASP A 199 19.12 -6.88 5.05
CA ASP A 199 19.63 -8.24 4.93
C ASP A 199 18.53 -9.23 4.51
N ARG A 200 17.32 -9.09 5.07
CA ARG A 200 16.12 -9.86 4.68
C ARG A 200 15.62 -9.54 3.28
N LYS A 201 15.61 -8.26 2.89
CA LYS A 201 15.16 -7.82 1.56
C LYS A 201 16.03 -8.38 0.45
N CYS A 202 17.32 -8.56 0.74
CA CYS A 202 18.29 -9.06 -0.23
C CYS A 202 18.46 -10.59 -0.20
N GLU A 203 17.88 -11.31 0.75
CA GLU A 203 17.96 -12.80 0.80
C GLU A 203 17.36 -13.48 -0.43
N ASN A 204 16.33 -12.88 -1.03
CA ASN A 204 15.68 -13.40 -2.23
C ASN A 204 16.00 -12.60 -3.49
N TYR A 205 17.04 -11.76 -3.45
CA TYR A 205 17.43 -10.95 -4.59
C TYR A 205 18.10 -11.82 -5.66
N THR A 206 17.63 -11.71 -6.91
CA THR A 206 18.13 -12.51 -8.04
C THR A 206 19.45 -12.00 -8.63
N GLY A 207 19.92 -10.83 -8.17
CA GLY A 207 21.20 -10.24 -8.56
C GLY A 207 22.29 -10.43 -7.50
N ASP A 208 23.32 -9.58 -7.52
CA ASP A 208 24.36 -9.61 -6.50
C ASP A 208 23.80 -9.17 -5.14
N VAL A 209 23.70 -10.14 -4.22
CA VAL A 209 23.19 -9.94 -2.86
C VAL A 209 24.07 -8.97 -2.08
N GLY A 210 25.38 -8.94 -2.35
CA GLY A 210 26.33 -8.01 -1.73
C GLY A 210 26.03 -6.57 -2.12
N ILE A 211 25.81 -6.30 -3.41
CA ILE A 211 25.46 -4.96 -3.91
C ILE A 211 24.08 -4.53 -3.39
N CYS A 212 23.08 -5.42 -3.43
CA CYS A 212 21.76 -5.14 -2.86
C CYS A 212 21.84 -4.73 -1.39
N ARG A 213 22.63 -5.48 -0.59
CA ARG A 213 22.80 -5.19 0.83
C ARG A 213 23.53 -3.88 1.04
N GLN A 214 24.57 -3.60 0.26
CA GLN A 214 25.33 -2.36 0.37
C GLN A 214 24.47 -1.15 0.02
N ASP A 215 23.84 -1.15 -1.16
CA ASP A 215 22.95 -0.07 -1.60
C ASP A 215 21.81 0.17 -0.60
N CYS A 216 21.27 -0.90 0.00
CA CYS A 216 20.22 -0.77 1.00
C CYS A 216 20.76 -0.19 2.32
N LYS A 217 21.93 -0.65 2.79
CA LYS A 217 22.56 -0.18 4.03
C LYS A 217 23.07 1.25 3.93
N ASP A 218 23.53 1.68 2.76
CA ASP A 218 23.96 3.05 2.49
C ASP A 218 22.79 4.05 2.58
N ASN A 219 21.55 3.55 2.52
CA ASN A 219 20.34 4.33 2.74
C ASN A 219 19.77 4.22 4.17
N CYS A 220 20.43 3.47 5.05
CA CYS A 220 20.05 3.46 6.47
C CYS A 220 20.48 4.78 7.13
N PRO A 221 19.67 5.32 8.06
CA PRO A 221 20.09 6.45 8.87
C PRO A 221 21.39 6.12 9.59
N ILE A 222 22.32 7.07 9.60
CA ILE A 222 23.60 6.97 10.29
C ILE A 222 23.46 7.84 11.54
N ASP A 223 23.72 7.24 12.71
CA ASP A 223 23.80 7.97 13.99
C ASP A 223 24.89 9.05 13.99
#